data_AF-A0A2M4AL05-F1
#
_entry.id   AF-A0A2M4AL05-F1
#
_cell.length_a   1.000
_cell.length_b   1.000
_cell.length_c   1.000
_cell.angle_alpha   90.00
_cell.angle_beta   90.00
_cell.angle_gamma   90.00
#
_symmetry.space_group_name_H-M   'P 1'
#
loop_
_entity.id
_entity.type
_entity.pdbx_description
1 polymer ?
#
loop_
_entity_poly.entity_id
_entity_poly.type
_entity_poly.pdbx_seq_one_letter_code
_entity_poly.pdbx_strand_id
1 'polypeptide(L)'
;MLRAAALLSSARRIPLIKFRKGGPFLDVASQSTGGAAATSAASAATPAHARSVSSGEAIEEWQLPARYRRKPIDEVEMEWINRGGPPA
;
A
#
# COMPACT_ATOMS: atom_id res chain seq x y z
N MET A 1 11.35 11.54 57.87
CA MET A 1 10.81 10.17 57.78
C MET A 1 10.62 9.82 56.30
N LEU A 2 11.48 8.96 55.78
CA LEU A 2 11.68 8.63 54.36
C LEU A 2 10.51 7.76 53.84
N ARG A 3 9.79 8.19 52.79
CA ARG A 3 8.86 7.31 52.07
C ARG A 3 9.63 6.54 51.00
N ALA A 4 9.80 5.25 51.22
CA ALA A 4 10.34 4.33 50.22
C ALA A 4 9.34 4.21 49.05
N ALA A 5 9.69 4.75 47.89
CA ALA A 5 8.98 4.49 46.65
C ALA A 5 9.33 3.05 46.22
N ALA A 6 8.31 2.19 46.15
CA ALA A 6 8.45 0.84 45.66
C ALA A 6 8.96 0.86 44.22
N LEU A 7 10.14 0.29 43.99
CA LEU A 7 10.62 -0.12 42.68
C LEU A 7 9.68 -1.22 42.18
N LEU A 8 8.59 -0.85 41.51
CA LEU A 8 7.85 -1.80 40.69
C LEU A 8 8.81 -2.24 39.59
N SER A 9 9.40 -3.41 39.81
CA SER A 9 10.14 -4.19 38.83
C SER A 9 9.39 -4.12 37.49
N SER A 10 9.96 -3.40 36.53
CA SER A 10 9.58 -3.45 35.14
C SER A 10 9.96 -4.84 34.61
N ALA A 11 9.20 -5.85 35.01
CA ALA A 11 9.16 -7.11 34.29
C ALA A 11 8.80 -6.71 32.85
N ARG A 12 9.72 -6.93 31.91
CA ARG A 12 9.64 -6.49 30.50
C ARG A 12 8.26 -6.82 29.95
N ARG A 13 7.35 -5.84 30.02
CA ARG A 13 5.97 -6.03 29.58
C ARG A 13 6.01 -5.94 28.07
N ILE A 14 5.93 -7.09 27.40
CA ILE A 14 5.76 -7.12 25.95
C ILE A 14 4.38 -6.51 25.66
N PRO A 15 4.27 -5.33 25.04
CA PRO A 15 2.98 -4.76 24.73
C PRO A 15 2.30 -5.64 23.68
N LEU A 16 1.16 -6.23 24.03
CA LEU A 16 0.32 -6.96 23.09
C LEU A 16 -0.54 -5.96 22.32
N ILE A 17 -0.66 -6.17 21.01
CA ILE A 17 -1.59 -5.43 20.15
C ILE A 17 -3.02 -5.78 20.59
N LYS A 18 -3.85 -4.76 20.84
CA LYS A 18 -5.29 -4.90 21.13
C LYS A 18 -6.09 -4.42 19.93
N PHE A 19 -6.81 -5.33 19.28
CA PHE A 19 -7.73 -4.96 18.21
C PHE A 19 -9.05 -4.42 18.78
N ARG A 20 -9.63 -3.41 18.14
CA ARG A 20 -10.98 -2.92 18.48
C ARG A 20 -12.02 -3.90 17.95
N LYS A 21 -13.00 -4.26 18.78
CA LYS A 21 -14.21 -4.98 18.31
C LYS A 21 -14.95 -4.08 17.31
N GLY A 22 -15.22 -4.58 16.09
CA GLY A 22 -15.87 -3.78 15.05
C GLY A 22 -14.94 -2.91 14.21
N GLY A 23 -13.64 -3.20 14.15
CA GLY A 23 -12.72 -2.48 13.25
C GLY A 23 -13.10 -2.65 11.77
N PRO A 24 -12.62 -1.76 10.89
CA PRO A 24 -13.05 -1.65 9.47
C PRO A 24 -12.83 -2.92 8.63
N PHE A 25 -12.10 -3.91 9.16
CA PHE A 25 -11.94 -5.21 8.51
C PHE A 25 -13.23 -6.05 8.51
N LEU A 26 -14.14 -5.87 9.49
CA LEU A 26 -15.37 -6.66 9.54
C LEU A 26 -16.39 -6.28 8.45
N ASP A 27 -16.41 -5.01 8.00
CA ASP A 27 -17.31 -4.56 6.93
C ASP A 27 -16.87 -5.04 5.52
N VAL A 28 -15.60 -5.39 5.36
CA VAL A 28 -15.05 -5.94 4.10
C VAL A 28 -15.42 -7.41 3.94
N ALA A 29 -15.49 -8.17 5.04
CA ALA A 29 -15.80 -9.59 5.00
C ALA A 29 -17.23 -9.92 4.51
N SER A 30 -18.17 -8.95 4.58
CA SER A 30 -19.55 -9.15 4.15
C SER A 30 -19.83 -8.86 2.66
N GLN A 31 -18.84 -8.36 1.89
CA GLN A 31 -19.08 -7.82 0.54
C GLN A 31 -18.44 -8.64 -0.61
N SER A 32 -18.07 -9.89 -0.40
CA SER A 32 -17.47 -10.71 -1.47
C SER A 32 -18.39 -11.80 -2.01
N THR A 33 -19.49 -11.39 -2.66
CA THR A 33 -20.13 -12.20 -3.71
C THR A 33 -20.40 -11.34 -4.95
N GLY A 34 -19.48 -11.40 -5.90
CA GLY A 34 -19.74 -11.12 -7.32
C GLY A 34 -18.97 -9.96 -7.95
N GLY A 35 -18.38 -10.24 -9.11
CA GLY A 35 -18.15 -9.24 -10.16
C GLY A 35 -16.74 -8.64 -10.21
N ALA A 36 -16.00 -8.99 -11.26
CA ALA A 36 -14.73 -8.41 -11.62
C ALA A 36 -14.82 -6.89 -11.80
N ALA A 37 -14.01 -6.14 -11.03
CA ALA A 37 -13.39 -4.90 -11.47
C ALA A 37 -12.14 -4.72 -10.59
N ALA A 38 -10.97 -4.77 -11.23
CA ALA A 38 -9.72 -4.41 -10.59
C ALA A 38 -9.79 -2.97 -10.12
N THR A 39 -9.80 -2.74 -8.81
CA THR A 39 -9.42 -1.44 -8.24
C THR A 39 -8.82 -1.66 -6.86
N SER A 40 -7.61 -1.17 -6.73
CA SER A 40 -6.69 -1.16 -5.61
C SER A 40 -7.34 -0.95 -4.24
N ALA A 41 -6.99 -1.77 -3.24
CA ALA A 41 -7.00 -1.37 -1.84
C ALA A 41 -6.21 -2.34 -0.94
N ALA A 42 -4.88 -2.37 -1.10
CA ALA A 42 -4.00 -2.56 0.05
C ALA A 42 -3.32 -1.20 0.26
N SER A 43 -3.45 -0.53 1.39
CA SER A 43 -2.68 -0.91 2.56
C SER A 43 -3.18 -0.15 3.79
N ALA A 44 -3.43 -0.86 4.89
CA ALA A 44 -3.55 -0.24 6.21
C ALA A 44 -2.23 -0.41 6.97
N ALA A 45 -1.23 0.37 6.57
CA ALA A 45 -0.11 0.73 7.43
C ALA A 45 -0.05 2.25 7.44
N THR A 46 -0.26 2.85 8.62
CA THR A 46 -0.31 4.30 8.82
C THR A 46 1.03 4.93 8.45
N PRO A 47 1.14 5.78 7.42
CA PRO A 47 2.36 6.55 7.19
C PRO A 47 2.24 7.87 7.95
N ALA A 48 3.32 8.23 8.65
CA ALA A 48 3.54 9.57 9.16
C ALA A 48 3.32 10.59 8.04
N HIS A 49 2.41 11.55 8.25
CA HIS A 49 2.14 12.63 7.31
C HIS A 49 1.97 12.15 5.85
N ALA A 50 0.97 11.30 5.61
CA ALA A 50 0.47 11.10 4.26
C ALA A 50 -0.07 12.44 3.75
N ARG A 51 0.80 13.21 3.09
CA ARG A 51 0.41 14.41 2.35
C ARG A 51 -0.65 13.92 1.36
N SER A 52 -1.91 14.30 1.59
CA SER A 52 -3.02 13.88 0.75
C SER A 52 -2.69 14.30 -0.68
N VAL A 53 -2.32 13.34 -1.51
CA VAL A 53 -2.11 13.61 -2.93
C VAL A 53 -3.49 13.87 -3.49
N SER A 54 -3.72 15.12 -3.91
CA SER A 54 -4.94 15.50 -4.62
C SER A 54 -5.12 14.56 -5.81
N SER A 55 -6.23 13.83 -5.86
CA SER A 55 -6.62 13.00 -7.01
C SER A 55 -7.19 13.90 -8.11
N GLY A 56 -6.39 14.87 -8.56
CA GLY A 56 -6.71 15.71 -9.71
C GLY A 56 -6.78 14.89 -10.99
N GLU A 57 -7.06 15.58 -12.09
CA GLU A 57 -7.00 14.98 -13.43
C GLU A 57 -5.64 14.33 -13.67
N ALA A 58 -5.63 13.14 -14.28
CA ALA A 58 -4.40 12.45 -14.61
C ALA A 58 -3.63 13.23 -15.68
N ILE A 59 -2.30 13.21 -15.58
CA ILE A 59 -1.42 13.85 -16.55
C ILE A 59 -1.30 12.94 -17.76
N GLU A 60 -1.56 13.48 -18.94
CA GLU A 60 -1.40 12.77 -20.21
C GLU A 60 0.06 12.68 -20.67
N GLU A 61 0.40 11.69 -21.50
CA GLU A 61 1.79 11.45 -21.97
C GLU A 61 2.43 12.68 -22.63
N TRP A 62 1.65 13.45 -23.40
CA TRP A 62 2.14 14.65 -24.08
C TRP A 62 2.47 15.80 -23.11
N GLN A 63 1.89 15.77 -21.90
CA GLN A 63 2.17 16.74 -20.83
C GLN A 63 3.43 16.34 -20.04
N LEU A 64 3.89 15.08 -20.13
CA LEU A 64 5.07 14.63 -19.41
C LEU A 64 6.35 15.27 -19.95
N PRO A 65 7.26 15.72 -19.06
CA PRO A 65 8.63 16.07 -19.42
C PRO A 65 9.32 14.91 -20.14
N ALA A 66 10.20 15.23 -21.11
CA ALA A 66 10.84 14.23 -21.98
C ALA A 66 11.55 13.08 -21.23
N ARG A 67 12.12 13.35 -20.04
CA ARG A 67 12.80 12.34 -19.21
C ARG A 67 11.88 11.27 -18.61
N TYR A 68 10.56 11.54 -18.55
CA TYR A 68 9.56 10.61 -18.02
C TYR A 68 8.68 10.01 -19.12
N ARG A 69 8.86 10.42 -20.37
CA ARG A 69 8.11 9.84 -21.48
C ARG A 69 8.53 8.39 -21.67
N ARG A 70 7.57 7.56 -22.06
CA ARG A 70 7.83 6.16 -22.38
C ARG A 70 8.67 6.07 -23.66
N LYS A 71 9.52 5.05 -23.73
CA LYS A 71 10.20 4.71 -24.98
C LYS A 71 9.20 4.08 -25.96
N PRO A 72 9.28 4.38 -27.26
CA PRO A 72 8.57 3.61 -28.28
C PRO A 72 8.97 2.13 -28.18
N ILE A 73 7.99 1.23 -28.35
CA ILE A 73 8.22 -0.21 -28.39
C ILE A 73 8.91 -0.53 -29.72
N ASP A 74 10.00 -1.28 -29.67
CA ASP A 74 10.69 -1.77 -30.87
C ASP A 74 10.14 -3.14 -31.32
N GLU A 75 10.50 -3.57 -32.54
CA GLU A 75 9.97 -4.81 -33.13
C GLU A 75 10.37 -6.05 -32.31
N VAL A 76 11.59 -6.05 -31.74
CA VAL A 76 12.13 -7.16 -30.96
C VAL A 76 11.40 -7.29 -29.63
N GLU A 77 11.20 -6.17 -28.94
CA GLU A 77 10.39 -6.07 -27.73
C GLU A 77 8.96 -6.51 -28.00
N MET A 78 8.36 -6.09 -29.12
CA MET A 78 7.03 -6.52 -29.51
C MET A 78 6.96 -8.05 -29.68
N GLU A 79 7.93 -8.65 -30.36
CA GLU A 79 8.02 -10.11 -30.46
C GLU A 79 8.17 -10.79 -29.09
N TRP A 80 9.02 -10.26 -28.21
CA TRP A 80 9.22 -10.80 -26.87
C TRP A 80 7.97 -10.67 -26.01
N ILE A 81 7.25 -9.56 -26.08
CA ILE A 81 5.97 -9.38 -25.39
C ILE A 81 4.96 -10.43 -25.87
N ASN A 82 4.87 -10.63 -27.19
CA ASN A 82 3.95 -11.61 -27.78
C ASN A 82 4.33 -13.07 -27.43
N ARG A 83 5.62 -13.36 -27.28
CA ARG A 83 6.14 -14.71 -26.95
C ARG A 83 6.29 -14.96 -25.45
N GLY A 84 6.13 -13.95 -24.59
CA GLY A 84 6.27 -14.06 -23.14
C GLY A 84 7.71 -13.94 -22.60
N GLY A 85 8.63 -13.40 -23.40
CA GLY A 85 10.00 -13.09 -22.98
C GLY A 85 11.04 -13.31 -24.07
N PRO A 86 12.32 -12.97 -23.80
CA PRO A 86 13.44 -13.32 -24.66
C PRO A 86 13.63 -14.84 -24.80
N PRO A 87 14.25 -15.32 -25.88
CA PRO A 87 14.68 -16.71 -25.97
C PRO A 87 15.67 -17.05 -24.83
N ALA A 88 15.52 -18.25 -24.25
CA ALA A 88 16.39 -18.77 -23.19
C ALA A 88 17.74 -19.26 -23.72
#